data_AF-A0A924LY54-F1
#
_entry.id   AF-A0A924LY54-F1
#
_cell.length_a   1.000
_cell.length_b   1.000
_cell.length_c   1.000
_cell.angle_alpha   90.00
_cell.angle_beta   90.00
_cell.angle_gamma   90.00
#
_symmetry.space_group_name_H-M   'P 1'
#
loop_
_entity.id
_entity.type
_entity.pdbx_description
1 polymer ?
#
loop_
_entity_poly.entity_id
_entity_poly.type
_entity_poly.pdbx_seq_one_letter_code
_entity_poly.pdbx_strand_id
1 'polypeptide(L)'
;MDSPLQPVGPQAGDAPDVYQGLRTMAMRVTPQQLGLEGEVPEGTLLGAIFEIGFDTGNATLVSLVDGTTSLYFNTGGGIIGAGMHETVRAASQAFMAAVFKASQQFFPGEPAALPVEDESTIIVVATGGCYYATERDDVLGSGDSPLSPAFTAAHHLLFELRQIEAQQQQ
;
A
#
# COMPACT_ATOMS: atom_id res chain seq x y z
N MET A 1 -44.79 7.81 14.72
CA MET A 1 -43.60 8.09 15.52
C MET A 1 -42.44 7.59 14.68
N ASP A 2 -41.88 8.48 13.87
CA ASP A 2 -40.79 8.18 12.95
C ASP A 2 -39.50 8.38 13.75
N SER A 3 -38.80 7.29 14.09
CA SER A 3 -37.48 7.38 14.70
C SER A 3 -36.47 7.75 13.62
N PRO A 4 -35.59 8.74 13.83
CA PRO A 4 -34.63 9.13 12.82
C PRO A 4 -33.60 8.01 12.63
N LEU A 5 -33.38 7.62 11.36
CA LEU A 5 -32.23 6.83 10.93
C LEU A 5 -30.94 7.55 11.38
N GLN A 6 -30.26 7.00 12.38
CA GLN A 6 -28.90 7.41 12.68
C GLN A 6 -27.97 6.92 11.56
N PRO A 7 -26.95 7.69 11.17
CA PRO A 7 -25.94 7.21 10.24
C PRO A 7 -25.17 6.07 10.92
N VAL A 8 -25.29 4.86 10.38
CA VAL A 8 -24.46 3.71 10.78
C VAL A 8 -23.06 3.93 10.22
N GLY A 9 -22.16 4.44 11.06
CA GLY A 9 -20.73 4.28 10.85
C GLY A 9 -20.32 2.81 10.99
N PRO A 10 -19.13 2.42 10.48
CA PRO A 10 -18.67 1.03 10.58
C PRO A 10 -18.63 0.59 12.05
N GLN A 11 -19.20 -0.58 12.36
CA GLN A 11 -19.10 -1.17 13.68
C GLN A 11 -17.72 -1.81 13.86
N ALA A 12 -17.25 -1.99 15.10
CA ALA A 12 -15.93 -2.58 15.38
C ALA A 12 -15.73 -3.99 14.78
N GLY A 13 -16.81 -4.70 14.43
CA GLY A 13 -16.78 -5.98 13.71
C GLY A 13 -16.50 -5.88 12.20
N ASP A 14 -16.63 -4.69 11.60
CA ASP A 14 -16.51 -4.49 10.15
C ASP A 14 -15.07 -4.16 9.71
N ALA A 15 -14.16 -3.90 10.65
CA ALA A 15 -12.81 -3.44 10.34
C ALA A 15 -12.01 -4.41 9.44
N PRO A 16 -12.01 -5.74 9.68
CA PRO A 16 -11.36 -6.70 8.79
C PRO A 16 -11.97 -6.72 7.38
N ASP A 17 -13.29 -6.59 7.27
CA ASP A 17 -14.00 -6.60 5.99
C ASP A 17 -13.72 -5.32 5.18
N VAL A 18 -13.71 -4.17 5.86
CA VAL A 18 -13.33 -2.88 5.25
C VAL A 18 -11.89 -2.92 4.77
N TYR A 19 -10.97 -3.42 5.60
CA TYR A 19 -9.56 -3.60 5.22
C TYR A 19 -9.41 -4.48 3.98
N GLN A 20 -10.06 -5.65 3.95
CA GLN A 20 -10.02 -6.55 2.79
C GLN A 20 -10.58 -5.90 1.53
N GLY A 21 -11.67 -5.14 1.66
CA GLY A 21 -12.23 -4.34 0.57
C GLY A 21 -11.24 -3.32 0.01
N LEU A 22 -10.62 -2.51 0.88
CA LEU A 22 -9.63 -1.50 0.49
C LEU A 22 -8.39 -2.11 -0.17
N ARG A 23 -7.86 -3.19 0.42
CA ARG A 23 -6.73 -3.94 -0.14
C ARG A 23 -7.05 -4.47 -1.54
N THR A 24 -8.21 -5.10 -1.69
CA THR A 24 -8.67 -5.62 -2.99
C THR A 24 -8.81 -4.50 -4.01
N MET A 25 -9.39 -3.35 -3.64
CA MET A 25 -9.51 -2.21 -4.54
C MET A 25 -8.14 -1.68 -4.99
N ALA A 26 -7.17 -1.55 -4.09
CA ALA A 26 -5.81 -1.13 -4.45
C ALA A 26 -5.14 -2.09 -5.45
N MET A 27 -5.32 -3.40 -5.27
CA MET A 27 -4.79 -4.44 -6.18
C MET A 27 -5.56 -4.57 -7.51
N ARG A 28 -6.66 -3.84 -7.68
CA ARG A 28 -7.55 -3.90 -8.85
C ARG A 28 -7.68 -2.57 -9.56
N VAL A 29 -6.85 -1.59 -9.21
CA VAL A 29 -6.91 -0.28 -9.85
C VAL A 29 -6.64 -0.40 -11.34
N THR A 30 -7.41 0.35 -12.14
CA THR A 30 -7.28 0.39 -13.60
C THR A 30 -6.63 1.69 -14.06
N PRO A 31 -6.06 1.73 -15.28
CA PRO A 31 -5.53 2.97 -15.83
C PRO A 31 -6.54 4.12 -15.86
N GLN A 32 -7.80 3.84 -16.17
CA GLN A 32 -8.86 4.84 -16.26
C GLN A 32 -9.18 5.46 -14.89
N GLN A 33 -9.13 4.66 -13.82
CA GLN A 33 -9.33 5.17 -12.46
C GLN A 33 -8.21 6.12 -12.02
N LEU A 34 -7.02 5.97 -12.61
CA LEU A 34 -5.83 6.80 -12.35
C LEU A 34 -5.71 7.98 -13.31
N GLY A 35 -6.72 8.22 -14.16
CA GLY A 35 -6.70 9.30 -15.15
C GLY A 35 -5.70 9.09 -16.29
N LEU A 36 -5.22 7.86 -16.51
CA LEU A 36 -4.40 7.53 -17.68
C LEU A 36 -5.29 7.42 -18.91
N GLU A 37 -5.00 8.25 -19.91
CA GLU A 37 -5.76 8.31 -21.16
C GLU A 37 -5.10 7.47 -22.27
N GLY A 38 -5.93 6.97 -23.20
CA GLY A 38 -5.46 6.24 -24.38
C GLY A 38 -5.13 4.77 -24.14
N GLU A 39 -4.40 4.19 -25.10
CA GLU A 39 -3.92 2.82 -25.01
C GLU A 39 -2.69 2.77 -24.08
N VAL A 40 -2.88 2.15 -22.90
CA VAL A 40 -1.81 1.96 -21.93
C VAL A 40 -1.18 0.59 -22.16
N PRO A 41 0.15 0.51 -22.46
CA PRO A 41 0.82 -0.75 -22.73
C PRO A 41 0.62 -1.78 -21.61
N GLU A 42 0.58 -3.07 -21.95
CA GLU A 42 0.58 -4.16 -20.98
C GLU A 42 1.87 -4.12 -20.12
N GLY A 43 1.76 -4.44 -18.82
CA GLY A 43 2.87 -4.35 -17.87
C GLY A 43 3.21 -2.93 -17.39
N THR A 44 2.45 -1.91 -17.78
CA THR A 44 2.61 -0.55 -17.25
C THR A 44 2.31 -0.52 -15.77
N LEU A 45 3.27 -0.03 -14.97
CA LEU A 45 3.12 0.16 -13.52
C LEU A 45 1.98 1.14 -13.22
N LEU A 46 1.03 0.71 -12.38
CA LEU A 46 -0.10 1.51 -11.90
C LEU A 46 0.05 1.87 -10.42
N GLY A 47 0.70 1.00 -9.66
CA GLY A 47 0.91 1.20 -8.24
C GLY A 47 1.85 0.18 -7.62
N ALA A 48 2.27 0.47 -6.40
CA ALA A 48 2.98 -0.44 -5.53
C ALA A 48 2.30 -0.47 -4.16
N ILE A 49 2.23 -1.65 -3.59
CA ILE A 49 1.68 -1.90 -2.25
C ILE A 49 2.80 -2.54 -1.43
N PHE A 50 2.94 -2.10 -0.19
CA PHE A 50 3.85 -2.69 0.79
C PHE A 50 3.05 -3.16 2.00
N GLU A 51 3.16 -4.43 2.32
CA GLU A 51 2.49 -5.06 3.46
C GLU A 51 3.53 -5.54 4.46
N ILE A 52 3.28 -5.28 5.74
CA ILE A 52 4.14 -5.70 6.86
C ILE A 52 3.30 -6.48 7.86
N GLY A 53 3.83 -7.59 8.37
CA GLY A 53 3.26 -8.33 9.48
C GLY A 53 3.90 -7.95 10.82
N PHE A 54 3.06 -7.81 11.85
CA PHE A 54 3.46 -7.62 13.24
C PHE A 54 2.68 -8.61 14.12
N ASP A 55 3.13 -8.84 15.35
CA ASP A 55 2.47 -9.74 16.33
C ASP A 55 0.95 -9.51 16.46
N THR A 56 0.49 -8.26 16.33
CA THR A 56 -0.91 -7.88 16.54
C THR A 56 -1.71 -7.56 15.28
N GLY A 57 -1.14 -7.71 14.07
CA GLY A 57 -1.85 -7.44 12.82
C GLY A 57 -0.94 -7.08 11.65
N ASN A 58 -1.52 -6.45 10.63
CA ASN A 58 -0.84 -6.07 9.40
C ASN A 58 -1.09 -4.61 9.06
N ALA A 59 -0.10 -3.99 8.41
CA ALA A 59 -0.25 -2.70 7.76
C ALA A 59 -0.12 -2.87 6.24
N THR A 60 -0.98 -2.19 5.47
CA THR A 60 -0.93 -2.10 4.01
C THR A 60 -0.70 -0.65 3.62
N LEU A 61 0.46 -0.35 3.07
CA LEU A 61 0.83 0.93 2.48
C LEU A 61 0.60 0.87 0.97
N VAL A 62 -0.13 1.83 0.41
CA VAL A 62 -0.46 1.92 -1.02
C VAL A 62 0.13 3.19 -1.61
N SER A 63 0.78 3.08 -2.77
CA SER A 63 1.21 4.22 -3.59
C SER A 63 0.82 3.98 -5.05
N LEU A 64 0.08 4.90 -5.65
CA LEU A 64 -0.39 4.82 -7.04
C LEU A 64 0.27 5.90 -7.90
N VAL A 65 0.31 5.70 -9.22
CA VAL A 65 0.99 6.62 -10.15
C VAL A 65 0.34 7.99 -10.26
N ASP A 66 -0.92 8.15 -9.87
CA ASP A 66 -1.61 9.45 -9.79
C ASP A 66 -1.19 10.27 -8.54
N GLY A 67 -0.33 9.71 -7.69
CA GLY A 67 0.11 10.31 -6.44
C GLY A 67 -0.75 9.93 -5.23
N THR A 68 -1.79 9.11 -5.40
CA THR A 68 -2.56 8.58 -4.27
C THR A 68 -1.63 7.77 -3.35
N THR A 69 -1.65 8.12 -2.06
CA THR A 69 -0.94 7.38 -1.03
C THR A 69 -1.83 7.17 0.18
N SER A 70 -1.89 5.94 0.66
CA SER A 70 -2.72 5.56 1.80
C SER A 70 -2.06 4.47 2.64
N LEU A 71 -2.47 4.35 3.90
CA LEU A 71 -2.04 3.34 4.86
C LEU A 71 -3.26 2.77 5.57
N TYR A 72 -3.40 1.45 5.61
CA TYR A 72 -4.52 0.76 6.27
C TYR A 72 -4.00 -0.27 7.25
N PHE A 73 -4.75 -0.53 8.32
CA PHE A 73 -4.46 -1.63 9.25
C PHE A 73 -5.60 -2.63 9.26
N ASN A 74 -5.29 -3.93 9.30
CA ASN A 74 -6.32 -4.97 9.37
C ASN A 74 -7.06 -4.99 10.72
N THR A 75 -6.47 -4.38 11.75
CA THR A 75 -7.09 -4.11 13.05
C THR A 75 -7.94 -2.84 13.06
N GLY A 76 -8.03 -2.15 11.92
CA GLY A 76 -8.79 -0.90 11.75
C GLY A 76 -7.95 0.36 11.87
N GLY A 77 -8.48 1.47 11.34
CA GLY A 77 -7.77 2.75 11.25
C GLY A 77 -6.84 2.85 10.04
N GLY A 78 -6.10 3.95 9.96
CA GLY A 78 -5.21 4.27 8.85
C GLY A 78 -5.41 5.68 8.30
N ILE A 79 -4.70 5.98 7.21
CA ILE A 79 -4.69 7.28 6.54
C ILE A 79 -5.09 7.06 5.08
N ILE A 80 -6.08 7.81 4.61
CA ILE A 80 -6.52 7.76 3.21
C ILE A 80 -6.14 9.08 2.54
N GLY A 81 -5.45 9.00 1.39
CA GLY A 81 -5.22 10.18 0.54
C GLY A 81 -4.18 11.16 1.08
N ALA A 82 -3.13 10.68 1.72
CA ALA A 82 -2.03 11.50 2.26
C ALA A 82 -1.07 12.06 1.19
N GLY A 83 -1.20 11.61 -0.07
CA GLY A 83 -0.33 11.98 -1.19
C GLY A 83 -0.29 13.47 -1.53
N MET A 84 -1.21 14.27 -1.00
CA MET A 84 -1.23 15.72 -1.17
C MET A 84 -0.15 16.45 -0.36
N HIS A 85 0.39 15.81 0.69
CA HIS A 85 1.49 16.37 1.47
C HIS A 85 2.81 16.20 0.71
N GLU A 86 3.57 17.29 0.58
CA GLU A 86 4.78 17.31 -0.27
C GLU A 86 5.81 16.25 0.13
N THR A 87 6.02 16.03 1.44
CA THR A 87 6.98 15.03 1.93
C THR A 87 6.52 13.60 1.65
N VAL A 88 5.23 13.29 1.84
CA VAL A 88 4.62 12.00 1.46
C VAL A 88 4.69 11.77 -0.03
N ARG A 89 4.38 12.78 -0.85
CA ARG A 89 4.47 12.68 -2.31
C ARG A 89 5.88 12.31 -2.75
N ALA A 90 6.90 12.99 -2.19
CA ALA A 90 8.30 12.72 -2.50
C ALA A 90 8.71 11.30 -2.08
N ALA A 91 8.33 10.87 -0.87
CA ALA A 91 8.62 9.52 -0.39
C ALA A 91 7.89 8.42 -1.18
N SER A 92 6.63 8.67 -1.59
CA SER A 92 5.83 7.79 -2.46
C SER A 92 6.46 7.61 -3.83
N GLN A 93 6.92 8.71 -4.46
CA GLN A 93 7.67 8.63 -5.72
C GLN A 93 8.98 7.85 -5.57
N ALA A 94 9.71 8.03 -4.47
CA ALA A 94 10.93 7.28 -4.19
C ALA A 94 10.67 5.78 -4.03
N PHE A 95 9.59 5.41 -3.33
CA PHE A 95 9.15 4.03 -3.19
C PHE A 95 8.77 3.42 -4.55
N MET A 96 7.93 4.09 -5.33
CA MET A 96 7.54 3.65 -6.68
C MET A 96 8.76 3.46 -7.60
N ALA A 97 9.72 4.38 -7.55
CA ALA A 97 10.95 4.28 -8.34
C ALA A 97 11.85 3.10 -7.90
N ALA A 98 11.92 2.80 -6.60
CA ALA A 98 12.67 1.66 -6.09
C ALA A 98 12.03 0.33 -6.51
N VAL A 99 10.70 0.23 -6.42
CA VAL A 99 9.94 -0.94 -6.89
C VAL A 99 10.15 -1.17 -8.38
N PHE A 100 10.06 -0.11 -9.20
CA PHE A 100 10.30 -0.21 -10.64
C PHE A 100 11.70 -0.75 -10.97
N LYS A 101 12.74 -0.28 -10.27
CA LYS A 101 14.12 -0.77 -10.42
C LYS A 101 14.27 -2.26 -10.06
N ALA A 102 13.48 -2.75 -9.10
CA ALA A 102 13.47 -4.13 -8.68
C ALA A 102 12.47 -5.02 -9.46
N SER A 103 11.92 -4.54 -10.59
CA SER A 103 10.88 -5.23 -11.37
C SER A 103 11.17 -6.71 -11.70
N GLN A 104 12.44 -7.09 -11.85
CA GLN A 104 12.85 -8.46 -12.15
C GLN A 104 12.74 -9.45 -10.96
N GLN A 105 12.44 -8.95 -9.76
CA GLN A 105 12.39 -9.74 -8.53
C GLN A 105 10.98 -10.23 -8.19
N PHE A 106 9.96 -9.77 -8.93
CA PHE A 106 8.56 -10.05 -8.64
C PHE A 106 8.04 -11.23 -9.46
N PHE A 107 7.23 -12.07 -8.82
CA PHE A 107 6.57 -13.21 -9.46
C PHE A 107 5.14 -12.83 -9.86
N PRO A 108 4.63 -13.31 -11.02
CA PRO A 108 3.27 -13.02 -11.45
C PRO A 108 2.25 -13.62 -10.47
N GLY A 109 1.20 -12.86 -10.20
CA GLY A 109 0.08 -13.26 -9.35
C GLY A 109 -0.09 -12.35 -8.15
N GLU A 110 -0.91 -12.84 -7.22
CA GLU A 110 -1.26 -12.15 -5.98
C GLU A 110 -0.81 -12.99 -4.80
N PRO A 111 -0.37 -12.37 -3.69
CA PRO A 111 -0.04 -13.10 -2.48
C PRO A 111 -1.30 -13.80 -1.93
N ALA A 112 -1.16 -15.10 -1.63
CA ALA A 112 -2.26 -15.94 -1.15
C ALA A 112 -2.71 -15.60 0.29
N ALA A 113 -1.84 -14.92 1.05
CA ALA A 113 -2.08 -14.50 2.42
C ALA A 113 -1.36 -13.17 2.69
N LEU A 114 -1.70 -12.51 3.79
CA LEU A 114 -0.92 -11.41 4.33
C LEU A 114 0.42 -11.95 4.88
N PRO A 115 1.50 -11.15 4.89
CA PRO A 115 2.75 -11.56 5.50
C PRO A 115 2.57 -11.85 7.00
N VAL A 116 3.32 -12.82 7.50
CA VAL A 116 3.42 -13.10 8.94
C VAL A 116 4.36 -12.10 9.62
N GLU A 117 4.49 -12.18 10.94
CA GLU A 117 5.47 -11.39 11.69
C GLU A 117 6.89 -11.60 11.11
N ASP A 118 7.67 -10.52 11.09
CA ASP A 118 9.03 -10.43 10.52
C ASP A 118 9.12 -10.71 9.01
N GLU A 119 7.99 -10.69 8.30
CA GLU A 119 7.93 -10.72 6.85
C GLU A 119 7.25 -9.47 6.29
N SER A 120 7.71 -9.09 5.10
CA SER A 120 7.10 -8.05 4.29
C SER A 120 6.80 -8.55 2.89
N THR A 121 5.69 -8.10 2.33
CA THR A 121 5.30 -8.36 0.94
C THR A 121 5.24 -7.06 0.16
N ILE A 122 5.94 -6.99 -0.97
CA ILE A 122 5.79 -5.90 -1.94
C ILE A 122 4.98 -6.43 -3.11
N ILE A 123 3.88 -5.76 -3.44
CA ILE A 123 3.00 -6.07 -4.58
C ILE A 123 3.12 -4.94 -5.61
N VAL A 124 3.35 -5.32 -6.86
CA VAL A 124 3.30 -4.45 -8.02
C VAL A 124 1.93 -4.60 -8.67
N VAL A 125 1.21 -3.49 -8.83
CA VAL A 125 -0.03 -3.45 -9.59
C VAL A 125 0.29 -2.86 -10.96
N ALA A 126 0.07 -3.64 -12.02
CA ALA A 126 0.35 -3.24 -13.39
C ALA A 126 -0.84 -3.53 -14.30
N THR A 127 -0.85 -2.95 -15.50
CA THR A 127 -1.78 -3.38 -16.54
C THR A 127 -1.56 -4.85 -16.87
N GLY A 128 -2.64 -5.64 -16.88
CA GLY A 128 -2.58 -7.08 -17.15
C GLY A 128 -2.43 -7.97 -15.91
N GLY A 129 -2.10 -7.42 -14.73
CA GLY A 129 -2.09 -8.22 -13.50
C GLY A 129 -1.24 -7.65 -12.36
N CYS A 130 -1.22 -8.40 -11.26
CA CYS A 130 -0.32 -8.15 -10.13
C CYS A 130 0.94 -9.03 -10.21
N TYR A 131 1.98 -8.55 -9.55
CA TYR A 131 3.18 -9.31 -9.26
C TYR A 131 3.56 -9.08 -7.80
N TYR A 132 4.24 -10.02 -7.15
CA TYR A 132 4.63 -9.82 -5.77
C TYR A 132 5.93 -10.55 -5.42
N ALA A 133 6.54 -10.11 -4.33
CA ALA A 133 7.64 -10.78 -3.66
C ALA A 133 7.46 -10.62 -2.15
N THR A 134 7.70 -11.71 -1.43
CA THR A 134 7.65 -11.76 0.04
C THR A 134 9.02 -12.17 0.54
N GLU A 135 9.55 -11.45 1.52
CA GLU A 135 10.86 -11.70 2.09
C GLU A 135 10.89 -11.29 3.55
N ARG A 136 11.82 -11.86 4.32
CA ARG A 136 12.00 -11.53 5.73
C ARG A 136 12.56 -10.13 5.90
N ASP A 137 12.09 -9.45 6.93
CA ASP A 137 12.48 -8.09 7.27
C ASP A 137 13.97 -7.97 7.60
N ASP A 138 14.59 -9.02 8.17
CA ASP A 138 16.02 -9.02 8.49
C ASP A 138 16.92 -9.02 7.24
N VAL A 139 16.54 -9.73 6.19
CA VAL A 139 17.25 -9.75 4.90
C VAL A 139 17.00 -8.45 4.13
N LEU A 140 15.76 -7.97 4.13
CA LEU A 140 15.43 -6.69 3.51
C LEU A 140 16.15 -5.52 4.21
N GLY A 141 16.21 -5.54 5.54
CA GLY A 141 16.84 -4.52 6.37
C GLY A 141 18.36 -4.54 6.38
N SER A 142 19.00 -5.69 6.14
CA SER A 142 20.47 -5.78 6.07
C SER A 142 21.04 -5.18 4.79
N GLY A 143 20.23 -5.04 3.73
CA GLY A 143 20.68 -4.59 2.42
C GLY A 143 21.13 -5.71 1.48
N ASP A 144 20.98 -6.97 1.90
CA ASP A 144 21.43 -8.14 1.13
C ASP A 144 20.44 -8.58 0.05
N SER A 145 19.25 -7.96 -0.02
CA SER A 145 18.23 -8.22 -1.03
C SER A 145 18.20 -7.15 -2.11
N PRO A 146 17.98 -7.51 -3.38
CA PRO A 146 17.62 -6.56 -4.43
C PRO A 146 16.36 -5.73 -4.11
N LEU A 147 15.51 -6.18 -3.18
CA LEU A 147 14.31 -5.47 -2.72
C LEU A 147 14.58 -4.50 -1.55
N SER A 148 15.76 -4.56 -0.92
CA SER A 148 16.14 -3.69 0.21
C SER A 148 15.95 -2.19 -0.07
N PRO A 149 16.23 -1.65 -1.28
CA PRO A 149 15.93 -0.25 -1.57
C PRO A 149 14.43 0.08 -1.52
N ALA A 150 13.56 -0.82 -1.99
CA ALA A 150 12.12 -0.64 -1.96
C ALA A 150 11.59 -0.72 -0.52
N PHE A 151 12.09 -1.68 0.27
CA PHE A 151 11.79 -1.80 1.69
C PHE A 151 12.17 -0.54 2.47
N THR A 152 13.38 -0.02 2.25
CA THR A 152 13.86 1.22 2.89
C THR A 152 12.99 2.42 2.51
N ALA A 153 12.65 2.56 1.22
CA ALA A 153 11.81 3.65 0.74
C ALA A 153 10.38 3.56 1.30
N ALA A 154 9.82 2.35 1.45
CA ALA A 154 8.52 2.14 2.07
C ALA A 154 8.52 2.52 3.56
N HIS A 155 9.58 2.18 4.31
CA HIS A 155 9.74 2.60 5.71
C HIS A 155 9.87 4.11 5.86
N HIS A 156 10.60 4.77 4.94
CA HIS A 156 10.65 6.23 4.90
C HIS A 156 9.27 6.85 4.63
N LEU A 157 8.49 6.26 3.72
CA LEU A 157 7.11 6.69 3.47
C LEU A 157 6.20 6.51 4.71
N LEU A 158 6.30 5.39 5.43
CA LEU A 158 5.61 5.19 6.70
C LEU A 158 6.00 6.23 7.75
N PHE A 159 7.28 6.60 7.81
CA PHE A 159 7.75 7.66 8.70
C PHE A 159 7.07 9.00 8.37
N GLU A 160 7.04 9.41 7.11
CA GLU A 160 6.38 10.66 6.67
C GLU A 160 4.88 10.68 6.97
N LEU A 161 4.20 9.54 6.77
CA LEU A 161 2.78 9.38 7.10
C LEU A 161 2.51 9.59 8.59
N ARG A 162 3.35 9.04 9.46
CA ARG A 162 3.26 9.24 10.93
C ARG A 162 3.49 10.69 11.34
N GLN A 163 4.36 11.43 10.63
CA GLN A 163 4.56 12.85 10.91
C GLN A 163 3.29 13.67 10.66
N ILE A 164 2.53 13.33 9.61
CA ILE A 164 1.27 14.01 9.29
C ILE A 164 0.22 13.72 10.35
N GLU A 165 0.06 12.46 10.77
CA GLU A 165 -0.87 12.11 11.85
C GLU A 165 -0.56 12.88 13.15
N ALA A 166 0.73 13.04 13.47
CA ALA A 166 1.15 13.79 14.66
C ALA A 166 0.85 15.31 14.54
N GLN A 167 0.96 15.87 13.34
CA GLN A 167 0.64 17.29 13.08
C GLN A 167 -0.87 17.57 13.14
N GLN A 168 -1.71 16.62 12.73
CA GLN A 168 -3.18 16.77 12.77
C GLN A 168 -3.76 16.72 14.19
N GLN A 169 -2.97 16.28 15.19
CA GLN A 169 -3.37 16.21 16.60
C GLN A 169 -2.94 17.44 17.42
N GLN A 170 -2.33 18.45 16.78
CA GLN A 170 -1.91 19.73 17.39
C GLN A 170 -2.85 20.87 16.99
#